data_AF-A0A0Q8TE08-F1
#
_entry.id   AF-A0A0Q8TE08-F1
#
_cell.length_a   1.000
_cell.length_b   1.000
_cell.length_c   1.000
_cell.angle_alpha   90.00
_cell.angle_beta   90.00
_cell.angle_gamma   90.00
#
_symmetry.space_group_name_H-M   'P 1'
#
loop_
_entity.id
_entity.type
_entity.pdbx_description
1 polymer ?
#
loop_
_entity_poly.entity_id
_entity_poly.type
_entity_poly.pdbx_seq_one_letter_code
_entity_poly.pdbx_strand_id
1 'polypeptide(L)'
;MSSAVFRFTRDGRESHSTMISATTDAMSVVLVWQALGAARRHEVLDDSGEEFLVVRLIYPDEQADQAISDLDEQCDTHGVLREEVAGG
;
A
#
# COMPACT_ATOMS: atom_id res chain seq x y z
N MET A 1 7.47 -14.66 9.84
CA MET A 1 7.16 -13.74 8.74
C MET A 1 5.72 -13.34 8.93
N SER A 2 5.46 -12.04 8.92
CA SER A 2 4.14 -11.46 9.10
C SER A 2 3.57 -11.10 7.73
N SER A 3 2.25 -11.10 7.62
CA SER A 3 1.57 -10.60 6.44
C SER A 3 0.27 -9.90 6.82
N ALA A 4 -0.02 -8.80 6.15
CA ALA A 4 -1.27 -8.06 6.29
C ALA A 4 -1.82 -7.71 4.91
N VAL A 5 -3.14 -7.72 4.77
CA VAL A 5 -3.82 -7.35 3.53
C VAL A 5 -4.35 -5.94 3.67
N PHE A 6 -4.02 -5.08 2.74
CA PHE A 6 -4.49 -3.70 2.71
C PHE A 6 -5.24 -3.42 1.43
N ARG A 7 -6.34 -2.69 1.58
CA ARG A 7 -7.03 -2.01 0.50
C ARG A 7 -6.53 -0.58 0.46
N PHE A 8 -6.02 -0.16 -0.69
CA PHE A 8 -5.57 1.19 -0.95
C PHE A 8 -6.59 1.92 -1.81
N THR A 9 -6.92 3.15 -1.43
CA THR A 9 -7.83 4.04 -2.15
C THR A 9 -7.23 5.44 -2.20
N ARG A 10 -7.54 6.25 -3.21
CA ARG A 10 -7.03 7.62 -3.29
C ARG A 10 -7.63 8.49 -2.18
N ASP A 11 -6.80 9.29 -1.52
CA ASP A 11 -7.28 10.36 -0.64
C ASP A 11 -7.88 11.47 -1.51
N GLY A 12 -9.20 11.61 -1.48
CA GLY A 12 -9.95 12.59 -2.28
C GLY A 12 -9.60 14.05 -2.00
N ARG A 13 -8.66 14.31 -1.09
CA ARG A 13 -8.18 15.65 -0.73
C ARG A 13 -7.24 16.26 -1.77
N GLU A 14 -6.50 15.46 -2.56
CA GLU A 14 -5.55 15.97 -3.56
C GLU A 14 -6.05 15.75 -5.00
N SER A 15 -6.93 16.65 -5.45
CA SER A 15 -7.38 16.78 -6.84
C SER A 15 -6.31 17.41 -7.75
N HIS A 16 -5.08 16.88 -7.79
CA HIS A 16 -4.01 17.45 -8.62
C HIS A 16 -3.66 16.69 -9.90
N SER A 17 -4.30 15.54 -10.18
CA SER A 17 -4.25 14.94 -11.51
C SER A 17 -5.36 13.93 -11.72
N THR A 18 -6.29 14.26 -12.60
CA THR A 18 -7.34 13.38 -13.13
C THR A 18 -6.82 12.33 -14.14
N MET A 19 -5.50 12.13 -14.23
CA MET A 19 -4.86 11.22 -15.20
C MET A 19 -4.18 10.00 -14.58
N ILE A 20 -4.06 9.93 -13.25
CA ILE A 20 -3.42 8.80 -12.56
C ILE A 20 -4.48 8.13 -11.66
N SER A 21 -4.68 6.82 -11.86
CA SER A 21 -5.65 6.01 -11.10
C SER A 21 -5.17 5.76 -9.67
N ALA A 22 -6.09 5.52 -8.74
CA ALA A 22 -5.77 5.17 -7.35
C ALA A 22 -4.84 3.95 -7.27
N THR A 23 -5.01 3.03 -8.22
CA THR A 23 -4.20 1.82 -8.40
C THR A 23 -2.74 2.15 -8.73
N THR A 24 -2.48 3.19 -9.52
CA THR A 24 -1.12 3.59 -9.89
C THR A 24 -0.39 4.21 -8.70
N ASP A 25 -1.05 5.12 -7.98
CA ASP A 25 -0.48 5.75 -6.78
C ASP A 25 -0.23 4.70 -5.68
N ALA A 26 -1.19 3.80 -5.46
CA ALA A 26 -1.05 2.69 -4.52
C ALA A 26 0.07 1.72 -4.90
N MET A 27 0.25 1.43 -6.19
CA MET A 27 1.38 0.63 -6.65
C MET A 27 2.72 1.34 -6.42
N SER A 28 2.79 2.66 -6.60
CA SER A 28 3.99 3.44 -6.24
C SER A 28 4.32 3.30 -4.75
N VAL A 29 3.33 3.46 -3.86
CA VAL A 29 3.48 3.24 -2.41
C VAL A 29 4.06 1.86 -2.11
N VAL A 30 3.46 0.82 -2.68
CA VAL A 30 3.85 -0.58 -2.43
C VAL A 30 5.27 -0.88 -2.92
N LEU A 31 5.64 -0.36 -4.10
CA LEU A 31 6.97 -0.56 -4.67
C LEU A 31 8.05 0.15 -3.87
N VAL A 32 7.80 1.39 -3.43
CA VAL A 32 8.74 2.13 -2.56
C VAL A 32 8.85 1.44 -1.21
N TRP A 33 7.74 1.07 -0.59
CA TRP A 33 7.71 0.34 0.67
C TRP A 33 8.52 -0.96 0.63
N GLN A 34 8.42 -1.71 -0.47
CA GLN A 34 9.21 -2.93 -0.68
C GLN A 34 10.71 -2.62 -0.78
N ALA A 35 11.09 -1.52 -1.42
CA ALA A 35 12.50 -1.13 -1.57
C ALA A 35 13.15 -0.66 -0.27
N LEU A 36 12.36 -0.17 0.70
CA LEU A 36 12.85 0.34 1.99
C LEU A 36 13.31 -0.77 2.96
N GLY A 37 12.84 -2.01 2.80
CA GLY A 37 13.15 -3.09 3.75
C GLY A 37 13.60 -4.39 3.10
N ALA A 38 14.70 -4.94 3.62
CA ALA A 38 15.20 -6.23 3.18
C ALA A 38 14.16 -7.34 3.41
N ALA A 39 13.99 -8.21 2.41
CA ALA A 39 13.05 -9.34 2.42
C ALA A 39 11.55 -8.97 2.51
N ARG A 40 11.19 -7.69 2.35
CA ARG A 40 9.79 -7.29 2.12
C ARG A 40 9.33 -7.74 0.73
N ARG A 41 8.06 -8.13 0.63
CA ARG A 41 7.42 -8.54 -0.63
C ARG A 41 5.97 -8.08 -0.65
N HIS A 42 5.44 -7.92 -1.84
CA HIS A 42 4.02 -7.68 -2.05
C HIS A 42 3.41 -8.73 -2.97
N GLU A 43 2.12 -8.96 -2.82
CA GLU A 43 1.29 -9.77 -3.70
C GLU A 43 0.00 -8.99 -3.96
N VAL A 44 -0.25 -8.66 -5.23
CA VAL A 44 -1.50 -8.01 -5.64
C VAL A 44 -2.61 -9.04 -5.65
N LEU A 45 -3.66 -8.79 -4.86
CA LEU A 45 -4.83 -9.67 -4.75
C LEU A 45 -5.98 -9.20 -5.65
N ASP A 46 -6.12 -7.89 -5.83
CA ASP A 46 -7.15 -7.29 -6.69
C ASP A 46 -6.63 -5.96 -7.26
N ASP A 47 -6.51 -5.91 -8.59
CA ASP A 47 -6.22 -4.73 -9.40
C ASP A 47 -7.31 -4.46 -10.45
N SER A 48 -8.49 -5.04 -10.27
CA SER A 48 -9.54 -5.09 -11.29
C SER A 48 -10.25 -3.75 -11.55
N GLY A 49 -9.91 -2.69 -10.81
CA GLY A 49 -10.50 -1.36 -10.96
C GLY A 49 -9.54 -0.21 -10.71
N GLU A 50 -9.89 0.97 -11.24
CA GLU A 50 -9.12 2.22 -11.06
C GLU A 50 -9.35 2.89 -9.69
N GLU A 51 -10.33 2.38 -8.92
CA GLU A 51 -10.82 2.98 -7.67
C GLU A 51 -10.08 2.48 -6.43
N PHE A 52 -9.55 1.25 -6.46
CA PHE A 52 -8.82 0.67 -5.33
C PHE A 52 -7.84 -0.41 -5.78
N LEU A 53 -6.84 -0.68 -4.94
CA LEU A 53 -5.88 -1.77 -5.09
C LEU A 53 -5.88 -2.60 -3.79
N VAL A 54 -5.98 -3.92 -3.89
CA VAL A 54 -5.83 -4.81 -2.72
C VAL A 54 -4.51 -5.54 -2.81
N VAL A 55 -3.67 -5.38 -1.80
CA VAL A 55 -2.33 -5.97 -1.75
C VAL A 55 -2.09 -6.66 -0.42
N ARG A 56 -1.53 -7.86 -0.47
CA ARG A 56 -0.91 -8.52 0.68
C ARG A 56 0.55 -8.07 0.79
N LEU A 57 0.88 -7.44 1.90
CA LEU A 57 2.25 -7.09 2.24
C LEU A 57 2.83 -8.17 3.15
N ILE A 58 4.04 -8.63 2.83
CA ILE A 58 4.75 -9.69 3.55
C ILE A 58 6.09 -9.12 4.02
N TYR A 59 6.38 -9.23 5.31
CA TYR A 59 7.56 -8.64 5.93
C TYR A 59 8.10 -9.49 7.09
N PRO A 60 9.39 -9.35 7.44
CA PRO A 60 9.96 -10.00 8.63
C PRO A 60 9.27 -9.51 9.91
N ASP A 61 9.05 -10.41 10.88
CA ASP A 61 8.35 -10.06 12.14
C ASP A 61 9.14 -9.01 12.95
N GLU A 62 10.48 -9.10 12.91
CA GLU A 62 11.38 -8.13 13.53
C GLU A 62 11.29 -6.72 12.94
N GLN A 63 10.70 -6.57 11.74
CA GLN A 63 10.49 -5.30 11.06
C GLN A 63 9.02 -4.86 11.09
N ALA A 64 8.13 -5.53 11.83
CA ALA A 64 6.70 -5.26 11.76
C ALA A 64 6.35 -3.79 12.02
N ASP A 65 6.86 -3.21 13.12
CA ASP A 65 6.59 -1.80 13.47
C ASP A 65 7.15 -0.84 12.43
N GLN A 66 8.39 -1.07 11.97
CA GLN A 66 9.04 -0.25 10.94
C GLN A 66 8.31 -0.35 9.60
N ALA A 67 7.87 -1.55 9.23
CA ALA A 67 7.16 -1.79 7.99
C ALA A 67 5.82 -1.08 7.95
N ILE A 68 5.08 -1.02 9.07
CA ILE A 68 3.85 -0.26 9.16
C ILE A 68 4.13 1.25 9.15
N SER A 69 5.14 1.71 9.89
CA SER A 69 5.52 3.13 9.90
C SER A 69 5.94 3.64 8.51
N ASP A 70 6.74 2.87 7.78
CA ASP A 70 7.15 3.21 6.42
C ASP A 70 5.94 3.26 5.48
N LEU A 71 5.01 2.31 5.64
CA LEU A 71 3.79 2.27 4.83
C LEU A 71 2.93 3.51 5.05
N ASP A 72 2.77 3.95 6.30
CA ASP A 72 2.03 5.16 6.65
C ASP A 72 2.64 6.42 6.03
N GLU A 73 3.97 6.56 6.09
CA GLU A 73 4.67 7.69 5.48
C GLU A 73 4.49 7.72 3.95
N GLN A 74 4.57 6.56 3.30
CA GLN A 74 4.38 6.48 1.86
C GLN A 74 2.92 6.75 1.46
N CYS A 75 1.95 6.24 2.23
CA CYS A 75 0.54 6.54 2.04
C CYS A 75 0.26 8.05 2.11
N ASP A 76 0.78 8.75 3.12
CA ASP A 76 0.63 10.20 3.27
C ASP A 76 1.29 10.97 2.11
N THR A 77 2.53 10.59 1.77
CA THR A 77 3.31 11.22 0.68
C THR A 77 2.63 11.12 -0.68
N HIS A 78 1.97 9.99 -0.95
CA HIS A 78 1.30 9.71 -2.23
C HIS A 78 -0.19 10.05 -2.22
N GLY A 79 -0.74 10.57 -1.11
CA GLY A 79 -2.17 10.88 -0.99
C GLY A 79 -3.04 9.63 -1.17
N VAL A 80 -2.62 8.51 -0.58
CA VAL A 80 -3.32 7.22 -0.63
C VAL A 80 -3.77 6.84 0.78
N LEU A 81 -5.05 6.53 0.93
CA LEU A 81 -5.60 5.93 2.14
C LEU A 81 -5.41 4.42 2.09
N ARG A 82 -5.08 3.82 3.24
CA ARG A 82 -5.04 2.37 3.41
C ARG A 82 -6.04 1.92 4.46
N GLU A 83 -6.67 0.78 4.20
CA GLU A 83 -7.55 0.10 5.14
C GLU A 83 -7.10 -1.36 5.26
N GLU A 84 -6.92 -1.85 6.48
CA GLU A 84 -6.61 -3.26 6.69
C GLU A 84 -7.84 -4.10 6.39
N VAL A 85 -7.71 -5.02 5.43
CA VAL A 85 -8.75 -6.01 5.14
C VAL A 85 -8.51 -7.17 6.08
N ALA A 86 -9.31 -7.25 7.15
CA ALA A 86 -9.25 -8.37 8.08
C ALA A 86 -9.45 -9.68 7.29
N GLY A 87 -8.38 -10.46 7.18
CA GLY A 87 -8.47 -11.84 6.73
C GLY A 87 -9.18 -12.64 7.81
N GLY A 88 -10.41 -13.06 7.53
CA GLY A 88 -11.12 -14.08 8.33
C GLY A 88 -10.45 -15.44 8.25
#